data_AF-A0A973R6M2-F1
#
_entry.id   AF-A0A973R6M2-F1
#
_cell.length_a   1.000
_cell.length_b   1.000
_cell.length_c   1.000
_cell.angle_alpha   90.00
_cell.angle_beta   90.00
_cell.angle_gamma   90.00
#
_symmetry.space_group_name_H-M   'P 1'
#
loop_
_entity.id
_entity.type
_entity.pdbx_description
1 polymer ?
#
loop_
_entity_poly.entity_id
_entity_poly.type
_entity_poly.pdbx_seq_one_letter_code
_entity_poly.pdbx_strand_id
1 'polypeptide(L)'
;MRASKTTASMSLVAIPDPYIFGTRLCGDLSEGAAREWLVPDGLGGYAMGTVSGLRTRKYHALLVAAERGGSARRVGLAALDPVLVTASGAEVRLATHEWASGAVSPAGHTLLEGFHLEQGLPRWRWRIGDTVLEAELAAAYGRPAYGYVYRLVAGGPVTLRVEALCTWRDQHGERFATGGDPQVRTTADGVVIEQAYRLAGAGWRPAGQWYRGVYLRQEAERGLGATEDLWFAGSFGAELDRPGQTLEVAAWAGDLEAVPPPARRIVAAARERARA
;
A
#
# COMPACT_ATOMS: atom_id res chain seq x y z
N MET A 1 34.08 47.28 -9.40
CA MET A 1 32.66 46.98 -9.10
C MET A 1 32.57 45.50 -8.72
N ARG A 2 32.59 45.17 -7.42
CA ARG A 2 32.51 43.78 -6.93
C ARG A 2 31.04 43.43 -6.72
N ALA A 3 30.54 42.44 -7.47
CA ALA A 3 29.19 41.93 -7.31
C ALA A 3 29.11 41.06 -6.04
N SER A 4 28.34 41.54 -5.06
CA SER A 4 27.90 40.79 -3.88
C SER A 4 26.98 39.65 -4.33
N LYS A 5 27.40 38.40 -4.15
CA LYS A 5 26.51 37.23 -4.23
C LYS A 5 25.79 37.10 -2.89
N THR A 6 24.54 37.53 -2.85
CA THR A 6 23.64 37.29 -1.73
C THR A 6 23.23 35.81 -1.77
N THR A 7 23.75 35.02 -0.85
CA THR A 7 23.30 33.64 -0.62
C THR A 7 21.94 33.68 0.06
N ALA A 8 20.88 33.32 -0.67
CA ALA A 8 19.57 33.16 -0.08
C ALA A 8 19.59 31.92 0.83
N SER A 9 19.52 32.14 2.14
CA SER A 9 19.26 31.10 3.13
C SER A 9 17.83 30.60 2.94
N MET A 10 17.65 29.43 2.31
CA MET A 10 16.39 28.70 2.36
C MET A 10 16.18 28.25 3.81
N SER A 11 15.28 28.93 4.51
CA SER A 11 14.75 28.43 5.78
C SER A 11 13.99 27.14 5.48
N LEU A 12 14.49 26.00 5.98
CA LEU A 12 13.69 24.78 6.04
C LEU A 12 12.43 25.09 6.85
N VAL A 13 11.28 25.09 6.18
CA VAL A 13 9.99 25.08 6.86
C VAL A 13 9.94 23.76 7.64
N ALA A 14 9.79 23.85 8.96
CA ALA A 14 9.55 22.67 9.77
C ALA A 14 8.24 22.03 9.30
N ILE A 15 8.37 20.87 8.67
CA ILE A 15 7.28 20.00 8.23
C ILE A 15 6.63 19.46 9.52
N PRO A 16 5.32 19.72 9.77
CA PRO A 16 4.64 19.17 10.94
C PRO A 16 4.75 17.64 10.98
N ASP A 17 5.23 17.10 12.10
CA ASP A 17 5.22 15.67 12.39
C ASP A 17 4.55 15.47 13.76
N PRO A 18 3.40 14.79 13.85
CA PRO A 18 2.71 14.07 12.76
C PRO A 18 1.85 14.98 11.86
N TYR A 19 1.71 14.60 10.57
CA TYR A 19 0.59 15.07 9.75
C TYR A 19 -0.63 14.20 10.02
N ILE A 20 -1.73 14.82 10.43
CA ILE A 20 -2.97 14.12 10.74
C ILE A 20 -4.09 14.68 9.88
N PHE A 21 -4.75 13.80 9.13
CA PHE A 21 -5.99 14.11 8.42
C PHE A 21 -7.14 13.35 9.08
N GLY A 22 -8.20 14.07 9.44
CA GLY A 22 -9.41 13.47 10.03
C GLY A 22 -10.46 13.07 8.99
N THR A 23 -11.60 12.60 9.48
CA THR A 23 -12.72 12.06 8.69
C THR A 23 -13.17 12.95 7.54
N ARG A 24 -13.27 14.28 7.73
CA ARG A 24 -13.73 15.19 6.66
C ARG A 24 -12.86 15.10 5.40
N LEU A 25 -11.55 15.06 5.58
CA LEU A 25 -10.61 14.97 4.45
C LEU A 25 -10.53 13.55 3.92
N CYS A 26 -10.45 12.56 4.81
CA CYS A 26 -10.29 11.18 4.39
C CYS A 26 -11.53 10.63 3.68
N GLY A 27 -12.72 11.06 4.09
CA GLY A 27 -14.00 10.69 3.50
C GLY A 27 -14.35 11.43 2.22
N ASP A 28 -13.67 12.53 1.89
CA ASP A 28 -13.78 13.18 0.59
C ASP A 28 -12.77 12.56 -0.38
N LEU A 29 -13.28 11.88 -1.41
CA LEU A 29 -12.42 11.14 -2.34
C LEU A 29 -11.46 12.06 -3.11
N SER A 30 -11.88 13.27 -3.46
CA SER A 30 -11.04 14.22 -4.21
C SER A 30 -9.90 14.71 -3.33
N GLU A 31 -10.21 15.16 -2.12
CA GLU A 31 -9.23 15.66 -1.16
C GLU A 31 -8.26 14.56 -0.71
N GLY A 32 -8.78 13.36 -0.40
CA GLY A 32 -7.96 12.23 0.01
C GLY A 32 -7.07 11.69 -1.10
N ALA A 33 -7.57 11.67 -2.35
CA ALA A 33 -6.79 11.20 -3.51
C ALA A 33 -5.73 12.22 -3.97
N ALA A 34 -5.89 13.50 -3.66
CA ALA A 34 -4.91 14.54 -4.01
C ALA A 34 -3.69 14.59 -3.08
N ARG A 35 -3.72 13.88 -1.94
CA ARG A 35 -2.63 13.88 -0.94
C ARG A 35 -1.88 12.58 -0.98
N GLU A 36 -0.61 12.66 -1.33
CA GLU A 36 0.26 11.51 -1.54
C GLU A 36 1.24 11.31 -0.39
N TRP A 37 1.63 10.06 -0.20
CA TRP A 37 2.71 9.66 0.70
C TRP A 37 3.72 8.78 -0.05
N LEU A 38 4.95 8.74 0.46
CA LEU A 38 6.06 7.99 -0.13
C LEU A 38 6.90 7.37 1.00
N VAL A 39 7.17 6.08 0.89
CA VAL A 39 8.07 5.32 1.76
C VAL A 39 9.18 4.71 0.91
N PRO A 40 10.37 5.33 0.84
CA PRO A 40 11.48 4.82 0.04
C PRO A 40 12.22 3.66 0.73
N ASP A 41 12.75 2.73 -0.05
CA ASP A 41 13.59 1.62 0.47
C ASP A 41 15.08 1.96 0.62
N GLY A 42 15.51 3.12 0.12
CA GLY A 42 16.92 3.54 0.14
C GLY A 42 17.77 2.94 -1.00
N LEU A 43 17.17 2.16 -1.90
CA LEU A 43 17.81 1.59 -3.10
C LEU A 43 17.23 2.16 -4.41
N GLY A 44 16.30 3.12 -4.31
CA GLY A 44 15.62 3.74 -5.44
C GLY A 44 14.23 3.16 -5.73
N GLY A 45 13.84 2.10 -5.02
CA GLY A 45 12.46 1.61 -4.96
C GLY A 45 11.66 2.32 -3.88
N TYR A 46 10.35 2.09 -3.87
CA TYR A 46 9.45 2.72 -2.91
C TYR A 46 8.09 2.01 -2.79
N ALA A 47 7.35 2.39 -1.76
CA ALA A 47 5.90 2.31 -1.69
C ALA A 47 5.30 3.72 -1.73
N MET A 48 4.20 3.90 -2.44
CA MET A 48 3.55 5.19 -2.63
C MET A 48 2.05 5.02 -2.86
N GLY A 49 1.28 5.98 -2.38
CA GLY A 49 -0.15 6.05 -2.64
C GLY A 49 -0.75 7.35 -2.14
N THR A 50 -2.07 7.34 -1.96
CA THR A 50 -2.84 8.48 -1.49
C THR A 50 -3.38 8.26 -0.08
N VAL A 51 -3.85 9.33 0.57
CA VAL A 51 -4.52 9.26 1.88
C VAL A 51 -5.78 8.38 1.82
N SER A 52 -6.58 8.48 0.75
CA SER A 52 -7.81 7.68 0.58
C SER A 52 -7.56 6.20 0.22
N GLY A 53 -6.30 5.83 -0.06
CA GLY A 53 -5.92 4.52 -0.57
C GLY A 53 -6.20 4.34 -2.07
N LEU A 54 -6.82 5.31 -2.74
CA LEU A 54 -7.08 5.25 -4.18
C LEU A 54 -5.79 5.37 -4.99
N ARG A 55 -5.59 4.45 -5.94
CA ARG A 55 -4.56 4.59 -6.97
C ARG A 55 -5.03 5.55 -8.05
N THR A 56 -4.35 6.69 -8.19
CA THR A 56 -4.69 7.73 -9.17
C THR A 56 -3.72 7.80 -10.34
N ARG A 57 -2.53 7.20 -10.21
CA ARG A 57 -1.46 7.20 -11.22
C ARG A 57 -0.66 5.91 -11.25
N LYS A 58 0.05 5.65 -12.36
CA LYS A 58 0.76 4.39 -12.63
C LYS A 58 1.81 4.03 -11.58
N TYR A 59 2.32 5.04 -10.88
CA TYR A 59 3.36 4.92 -9.85
C TYR A 59 2.83 4.54 -8.47
N HIS A 60 1.52 4.59 -8.22
CA HIS A 60 0.94 4.21 -6.93
C HIS A 60 0.94 2.70 -6.79
N ALA A 61 1.69 2.22 -5.80
CA ALA A 61 1.87 0.80 -5.51
C ALA A 61 2.54 0.64 -4.14
N LEU A 62 2.33 -0.52 -3.53
CA LEU A 62 2.90 -0.88 -2.24
C LEU A 62 4.28 -1.53 -2.35
N LEU A 63 4.67 -2.01 -3.53
CA LEU A 63 6.05 -2.41 -3.84
C LEU A 63 6.39 -1.95 -5.26
N VAL A 64 7.33 -1.01 -5.36
CA VAL A 64 8.02 -0.64 -6.59
C VAL A 64 9.50 -0.96 -6.41
N ALA A 65 10.01 -1.88 -7.22
CA ALA A 65 11.41 -2.29 -7.17
C ALA A 65 12.23 -1.52 -8.20
N ALA A 66 13.37 -0.97 -7.78
CA ALA A 66 14.38 -0.45 -8.70
C ALA A 66 15.16 -1.59 -9.34
N GLU A 67 15.40 -1.49 -10.65
CA GLU A 67 16.27 -2.43 -11.35
C GLU A 67 17.75 -2.14 -11.05
N ARG A 68 18.57 -3.19 -10.97
CA ARG A 68 20.01 -3.03 -10.69
C ARG A 68 20.69 -2.29 -11.85
N GLY A 69 21.39 -1.20 -11.52
CA GLY A 69 22.28 -0.50 -12.47
C GLY A 69 21.57 0.45 -13.43
N GLY A 70 20.29 0.76 -13.23
CA GLY A 70 19.54 1.68 -14.11
C GLY A 70 18.54 2.56 -13.35
N SER A 71 17.86 3.43 -14.11
CA SER A 71 16.76 4.27 -13.61
C SER A 71 15.38 3.60 -13.71
N ALA A 72 15.34 2.38 -14.29
CA ALA A 72 14.11 1.63 -14.49
C ALA A 72 13.54 1.12 -13.17
N ARG A 73 12.22 1.11 -13.10
CA ARG A 73 11.48 0.62 -11.94
C ARG A 73 10.34 -0.27 -12.39
N ARG A 74 10.09 -1.30 -11.61
CA ARG A 74 9.02 -2.28 -11.83
C ARG A 74 7.99 -2.17 -10.73
N VAL A 75 6.74 -2.01 -11.12
CA VAL A 75 5.60 -2.02 -10.20
C VAL A 75 5.21 -3.48 -9.94
N GLY A 76 5.18 -3.89 -8.68
CA GLY A 76 4.89 -5.27 -8.24
C GLY A 76 3.55 -5.37 -7.50
N LEU A 77 3.58 -5.17 -6.19
CA LEU A 77 2.38 -5.17 -5.35
C LEU A 77 1.63 -3.85 -5.53
N ALA A 78 0.51 -3.86 -6.24
CA ALA A 78 -0.29 -2.67 -6.51
C ALA A 78 -1.13 -2.26 -5.30
N ALA A 79 -1.77 -3.22 -4.64
CA ALA A 79 -2.61 -2.97 -3.46
C ALA A 79 -2.68 -4.18 -2.52
N LEU A 80 -3.00 -3.89 -1.26
CA LEU A 80 -3.42 -4.84 -0.24
C LEU A 80 -4.77 -4.36 0.30
N ASP A 81 -5.84 -5.08 -0.01
CA ASP A 81 -7.20 -4.65 0.28
C ASP A 81 -7.73 -5.35 1.54
N PRO A 82 -7.86 -4.64 2.67
CA PRO A 82 -8.39 -5.23 3.88
C PRO A 82 -9.91 -5.41 3.79
N VAL A 83 -10.38 -6.57 4.21
CA VAL A 83 -11.78 -6.96 4.33
C VAL A 83 -11.99 -7.48 5.75
N LEU A 84 -12.85 -6.81 6.51
CA LEU A 84 -13.27 -7.26 7.83
C LEU A 84 -14.55 -8.08 7.71
N VAL A 85 -14.59 -9.22 8.37
CA VAL A 85 -15.83 -9.98 8.60
C VAL A 85 -16.19 -9.84 10.07
N THR A 86 -17.35 -9.24 10.34
CA THR A 86 -17.84 -9.06 11.72
C THR A 86 -18.36 -10.36 12.30
N ALA A 87 -18.60 -10.40 13.62
CA ALA A 87 -19.26 -11.52 14.28
C ALA A 87 -20.65 -11.84 13.72
N SER A 88 -21.34 -10.87 13.08
CA SER A 88 -22.61 -11.10 12.38
C SER A 88 -22.45 -11.70 10.99
N GLY A 89 -21.21 -11.94 10.53
CA GLY A 89 -20.88 -12.41 9.18
C GLY A 89 -20.90 -11.32 8.11
N ALA A 90 -21.05 -10.04 8.48
CA ALA A 90 -21.06 -8.96 7.50
C ALA A 90 -19.65 -8.67 7.00
N GLU A 91 -19.46 -8.60 5.68
CA GLU A 91 -18.19 -8.21 5.06
C GLU A 91 -18.13 -6.69 4.86
N VAL A 92 -17.07 -6.07 5.38
CA VAL A 92 -16.77 -4.64 5.18
C VAL A 92 -15.44 -4.51 4.45
N ARG A 93 -15.49 -4.04 3.20
CA ARG A 93 -14.31 -3.82 2.34
C ARG A 93 -13.75 -2.41 2.57
N LEU A 94 -12.48 -2.32 2.96
CA LEU A 94 -11.85 -1.09 3.44
C LEU A 94 -10.92 -0.42 2.41
N ALA A 95 -10.65 -1.10 1.28
CA ALA A 95 -9.93 -0.51 0.17
C ALA A 95 -10.77 0.53 -0.59
N THR A 96 -10.11 1.30 -1.45
CA THR A 96 -10.74 2.25 -2.35
C THR A 96 -10.25 2.03 -3.77
N HIS A 97 -11.15 1.65 -4.67
CA HIS A 97 -10.84 1.50 -6.09
C HIS A 97 -11.80 2.34 -6.94
N GLU A 98 -11.27 2.85 -8.04
CA GLU A 98 -12.05 3.48 -9.10
C GLU A 98 -11.91 2.63 -10.37
N TRP A 99 -13.01 2.47 -11.09
CA TRP A 99 -13.09 1.62 -12.27
C TRP A 99 -13.39 2.43 -13.52
N ALA A 100 -13.00 1.91 -14.68
CA ALA A 100 -13.26 2.51 -15.98
C ALA A 100 -14.76 2.67 -16.28
N SER A 101 -15.63 1.96 -15.56
CA SER A 101 -17.09 2.15 -15.59
C SER A 101 -17.57 3.44 -14.91
N GLY A 102 -16.69 4.16 -14.22
CA GLY A 102 -17.01 5.32 -13.38
C GLY A 102 -17.40 4.95 -11.94
N ALA A 103 -17.44 3.66 -11.60
CA ALA A 103 -17.76 3.22 -10.25
C ALA A 103 -16.56 3.43 -9.30
N VAL A 104 -16.85 3.88 -8.08
CA VAL A 104 -15.92 3.80 -6.95
C VAL A 104 -16.37 2.67 -6.03
N SER A 105 -15.68 1.55 -6.05
CA SER A 105 -16.06 0.37 -5.27
C SER A 105 -14.88 -0.60 -5.10
N PRO A 106 -14.58 -1.10 -3.89
CA PRO A 106 -15.09 -0.60 -2.61
C PRO A 106 -14.78 0.89 -2.40
N ALA A 107 -15.58 1.52 -1.55
CA ALA A 107 -15.46 2.94 -1.19
C ALA A 107 -14.99 3.09 0.27
N GLY A 108 -13.98 2.32 0.66
CA GLY A 108 -13.52 2.21 2.06
C GLY A 108 -12.96 3.51 2.65
N HIS A 109 -12.56 4.48 1.82
CA HIS A 109 -12.20 5.83 2.25
C HIS A 109 -13.32 6.51 3.08
N THR A 110 -14.58 6.20 2.81
CA THR A 110 -15.72 6.73 3.58
C THR A 110 -15.74 6.28 5.05
N LEU A 111 -15.02 5.20 5.36
CA LEU A 111 -14.89 4.62 6.71
C LEU A 111 -13.59 5.05 7.41
N LEU A 112 -12.70 5.80 6.73
CA LEU A 112 -11.48 6.32 7.35
C LEU A 112 -11.84 7.34 8.43
N GLU A 113 -11.52 7.03 9.68
CA GLU A 113 -11.59 8.02 10.75
C GLU A 113 -10.39 8.97 10.72
N GLY A 114 -9.27 8.50 10.16
CA GLY A 114 -8.08 9.30 10.02
C GLY A 114 -6.93 8.61 9.30
N PHE A 115 -6.03 9.47 8.82
CA PHE A 115 -4.73 9.11 8.28
C PHE A 115 -3.66 9.91 8.99
N HIS A 116 -2.60 9.23 9.39
CA HIS A 116 -1.46 9.82 10.06
C HIS A 116 -0.21 9.53 9.24
N LEU A 117 0.59 10.55 8.95
CA LEU A 117 1.96 10.38 8.51
C LEU A 117 2.85 10.80 9.67
N GLU A 118 3.35 9.80 10.40
CA GLU A 118 4.18 10.00 11.59
C GLU A 118 5.56 9.47 11.28
N GLN A 119 6.60 10.29 11.41
CA GLN A 119 7.98 9.87 11.12
C GLN A 119 8.15 9.31 9.69
N GLY A 120 7.37 9.83 8.74
CA GLY A 120 7.33 9.35 7.36
C GLY A 120 6.63 8.00 7.16
N LEU A 121 6.01 7.44 8.20
CA LEU A 121 5.29 6.16 8.13
C LEU A 121 3.78 6.42 8.02
N PRO A 122 3.14 6.00 6.92
CA PRO A 122 1.70 6.17 6.74
C PRO A 122 0.95 5.16 7.61
N ARG A 123 -0.08 5.66 8.28
CA ARG A 123 -0.98 4.90 9.15
C ARG A 123 -2.41 5.29 8.85
N TRP A 124 -3.25 4.29 8.58
CA TRP A 124 -4.68 4.47 8.33
C TRP A 124 -5.48 3.88 9.48
N ARG A 125 -6.60 4.51 9.82
CA ARG A 125 -7.56 3.97 10.78
C ARG A 125 -8.95 4.02 10.20
N TRP A 126 -9.63 2.87 10.21
CA TRP A 126 -11.03 2.75 9.80
C TRP A 126 -11.93 2.55 11.01
N ARG A 127 -13.11 3.20 11.03
CA ARG A 127 -14.18 2.92 12.00
C ARG A 127 -15.26 2.06 11.38
N ILE A 128 -15.63 0.98 12.06
CA ILE A 128 -16.75 0.12 11.69
C ILE A 128 -17.58 -0.14 12.96
N GLY A 129 -18.54 0.76 13.24
CA GLY A 129 -19.20 0.79 14.55
C GLY A 129 -18.17 0.97 15.66
N ASP A 130 -18.14 0.05 16.62
CA ASP A 130 -17.17 0.04 17.73
C ASP A 130 -15.82 -0.60 17.35
N THR A 131 -15.72 -1.20 16.16
CA THR A 131 -14.49 -1.82 15.68
C THR A 131 -13.59 -0.79 15.01
N VAL A 132 -12.31 -0.81 15.38
CA VAL A 132 -11.28 0.06 14.80
C VAL A 132 -10.14 -0.80 14.30
N LEU A 133 -9.92 -0.77 12.98
CA LEU A 133 -8.76 -1.39 12.36
C LEU A 133 -7.75 -0.31 11.98
N GLU A 134 -6.49 -0.55 12.29
CA GLU A 134 -5.37 0.28 11.89
C GLU A 134 -4.48 -0.48 10.92
N ALA A 135 -3.99 0.19 9.88
CA ALA A 135 -2.93 -0.34 9.03
C ALA A 135 -1.71 0.60 9.08
N GLU A 136 -0.51 0.03 9.11
CA GLU A 136 0.75 0.77 9.09
C GLU A 136 1.73 0.09 8.11
N LEU A 137 2.55 0.89 7.43
CA LEU A 137 3.53 0.44 6.45
C LEU A 137 4.90 1.04 6.71
N ALA A 138 5.95 0.23 6.56
CA ALA A 138 7.33 0.69 6.54
C ALA A 138 8.20 -0.11 5.55
N ALA A 139 9.26 0.51 5.03
CA ALA A 139 10.31 -0.17 4.28
C ALA A 139 11.44 -0.64 5.20
N ALA A 140 12.00 -1.81 4.90
CA ALA A 140 13.27 -2.26 5.46
C ALA A 140 14.41 -1.53 4.72
N TYR A 141 14.94 -0.47 5.33
CA TYR A 141 15.94 0.39 4.69
C TYR A 141 17.15 -0.41 4.17
N GLY A 142 17.58 -0.10 2.94
CA GLY A 142 18.65 -0.81 2.25
C GLY A 142 18.24 -2.14 1.63
N ARG A 143 16.94 -2.46 1.58
CA ARG A 143 16.39 -3.67 0.96
C ARG A 143 15.07 -3.36 0.23
N PRO A 144 14.79 -3.95 -0.93
CA PRO A 144 13.50 -3.75 -1.63
C PRO A 144 12.42 -4.59 -0.95
N ALA A 145 12.15 -4.31 0.33
CA ALA A 145 11.28 -5.07 1.21
C ALA A 145 10.43 -4.14 2.09
N TYR A 146 9.16 -4.48 2.22
CA TYR A 146 8.14 -3.66 2.87
C TYR A 146 7.34 -4.54 3.84
N GLY A 147 7.05 -4.00 5.03
CA GLY A 147 6.21 -4.64 6.03
C GLY A 147 4.91 -3.88 6.20
N TYR A 148 3.79 -4.61 6.23
CA TYR A 148 2.44 -4.11 6.46
C TYR A 148 1.90 -4.75 7.74
N VAL A 149 1.42 -3.92 8.67
CA VAL A 149 0.86 -4.37 9.94
C VAL A 149 -0.58 -3.88 10.02
N TYR A 150 -1.51 -4.82 10.09
CA TYR A 150 -2.91 -4.54 10.38
C TYR A 150 -3.19 -4.90 11.84
N ARG A 151 -3.78 -3.98 12.60
CA ARG A 151 -4.00 -4.13 14.05
C ARG A 151 -5.45 -3.84 14.40
N LEU A 152 -6.07 -4.74 15.15
CA LEU A 152 -7.33 -4.45 15.82
C LEU A 152 -7.05 -3.50 16.99
N VAL A 153 -7.51 -2.26 16.91
CA VAL A 153 -7.27 -1.23 17.95
C VAL A 153 -8.39 -1.22 18.99
N ALA A 154 -9.63 -1.44 18.56
CA ALA A 154 -10.81 -1.50 19.44
C ALA A 154 -11.88 -2.38 18.80
N GLY A 155 -12.85 -2.86 19.61
CA GLY A 155 -13.91 -3.77 19.18
C GLY A 155 -13.43 -5.21 19.03
N GLY A 156 -14.01 -5.93 18.06
CA GLY A 156 -13.86 -7.38 17.89
C GLY A 156 -14.97 -8.20 18.57
N PRO A 157 -14.99 -9.53 18.36
CA PRO A 157 -14.09 -10.29 17.49
C PRO A 157 -14.38 -10.05 15.99
N VAL A 158 -13.34 -10.12 15.16
CA VAL A 158 -13.45 -10.02 13.70
C VAL A 158 -12.49 -10.97 13.00
N THR A 159 -12.88 -11.49 11.83
CA THR A 159 -11.94 -12.10 10.90
C THR A 159 -11.40 -11.01 9.97
N LEU A 160 -10.08 -10.86 9.90
CA LEU A 160 -9.44 -9.97 8.94
C LEU A 160 -8.90 -10.79 7.76
N ARG A 161 -9.24 -10.37 6.55
CA ARG A 161 -8.67 -10.86 5.30
C ARG A 161 -8.01 -9.70 4.56
N VAL A 162 -6.85 -9.92 3.94
CA VAL A 162 -6.13 -8.89 3.16
C VAL A 162 -5.86 -9.46 1.79
N GLU A 163 -6.56 -8.95 0.77
CA GLU A 163 -6.45 -9.37 -0.63
C GLU A 163 -5.24 -8.73 -1.29
N ALA A 164 -4.40 -9.51 -1.99
CA ALA A 164 -3.20 -9.01 -2.65
C ALA A 164 -3.43 -8.81 -4.15
N LEU A 165 -3.43 -7.56 -4.61
CA LEU A 165 -3.50 -7.19 -6.02
C LEU A 165 -2.11 -6.92 -6.58
N CYS A 166 -1.76 -7.70 -7.60
CA CYS A 166 -0.41 -7.87 -8.10
C CYS A 166 -0.30 -7.47 -9.58
N THR A 167 0.89 -7.03 -9.97
CA THR A 167 1.29 -6.79 -11.35
C THR A 167 2.80 -6.98 -11.48
N TRP A 168 3.33 -6.92 -12.69
CA TRP A 168 4.78 -6.81 -12.89
C TRP A 168 5.02 -6.10 -14.20
N ARG A 169 5.12 -4.77 -14.13
CA ARG A 169 5.25 -3.92 -15.31
C ARG A 169 6.24 -2.81 -15.10
N ASP A 170 6.71 -2.24 -16.21
CA ASP A 170 7.42 -0.96 -16.17
C ASP A 170 6.54 0.12 -15.49
N GLN A 171 7.18 1.03 -14.76
CA GLN A 171 6.49 2.10 -14.03
C GLN A 171 5.67 3.04 -14.93
N HIS A 172 6.05 3.19 -16.21
CA HIS A 172 5.32 4.00 -17.19
C HIS A 172 4.30 3.18 -18.01
N GLY A 173 4.40 1.85 -17.95
CA GLY A 173 3.54 0.93 -18.68
C GLY A 173 2.19 0.65 -18.01
N GLU A 174 1.39 -0.16 -18.71
CA GLU A 174 0.12 -0.73 -18.25
C GLU A 174 0.19 -2.25 -18.40
N ARG A 175 -0.69 -2.96 -17.68
CA ARG A 175 -0.82 -4.42 -17.80
C ARG A 175 -2.30 -4.76 -17.99
N PHE A 176 -2.58 -5.69 -18.89
CA PHE A 176 -3.94 -6.13 -19.22
C PHE A 176 -4.00 -7.65 -19.25
N ALA A 177 -5.18 -8.21 -18.95
CA ALA A 177 -5.43 -9.65 -18.97
C ALA A 177 -5.18 -10.28 -20.36
N THR A 178 -5.28 -9.50 -21.43
CA THR A 178 -4.97 -9.94 -22.80
C THR A 178 -3.50 -10.29 -22.99
N GLY A 179 -2.60 -9.82 -22.13
CA GLY A 179 -1.18 -10.17 -22.11
C GLY A 179 -0.90 -11.55 -21.48
N GLY A 180 -1.92 -12.27 -21.03
CA GLY A 180 -1.80 -13.55 -20.34
C GLY A 180 -1.59 -13.41 -18.84
N ASP A 181 -1.87 -14.50 -18.12
CA ASP A 181 -1.75 -14.56 -16.66
C ASP A 181 -0.28 -14.45 -16.22
N PRO A 182 0.00 -13.82 -15.05
CA PRO A 182 1.36 -13.81 -14.51
C PRO A 182 1.85 -15.22 -14.18
N GLN A 183 3.17 -15.42 -14.19
CA GLN A 183 3.73 -16.61 -13.56
C GLN A 183 3.54 -16.53 -12.04
N VAL A 184 2.85 -17.53 -11.47
CA VAL A 184 2.56 -17.58 -10.04
C VAL A 184 3.12 -18.88 -9.46
N ARG A 185 3.89 -18.75 -8.38
CA ARG A 185 4.34 -19.89 -7.56
C ARG A 185 3.88 -19.69 -6.13
N THR A 186 2.89 -20.47 -5.71
CA THR A 186 2.42 -20.49 -4.33
C THR A 186 3.50 -21.07 -3.40
N THR A 187 3.57 -20.51 -2.20
CA THR A 187 4.39 -20.98 -1.08
C THR A 187 3.47 -21.27 0.11
N ALA A 188 3.97 -21.94 1.15
CA ALA A 188 3.16 -22.28 2.31
C ALA A 188 2.57 -21.04 3.02
N ASP A 189 3.27 -19.92 2.95
CA ASP A 189 2.97 -18.67 3.65
C ASP A 189 2.65 -17.51 2.71
N GLY A 190 2.49 -17.75 1.40
CA GLY A 190 2.33 -16.65 0.45
C GLY A 190 2.54 -17.03 -1.01
N VAL A 191 3.11 -16.11 -1.78
CA VAL A 191 3.19 -16.25 -3.24
C VAL A 191 4.41 -15.54 -3.82
N VAL A 192 5.00 -16.15 -4.86
CA VAL A 192 5.99 -15.53 -5.75
C VAL A 192 5.32 -15.19 -7.08
N ILE A 193 5.51 -13.96 -7.54
CA ILE A 193 4.97 -13.45 -8.81
C ILE A 193 6.13 -13.18 -9.77
N GLU A 194 6.03 -13.71 -10.98
CA GLU A 194 6.96 -13.47 -12.11
C GLU A 194 8.43 -13.78 -11.79
N GLN A 195 8.66 -14.66 -10.79
CA GLN A 195 9.98 -14.92 -10.19
C GLN A 195 10.70 -13.63 -9.72
N ALA A 196 9.95 -12.54 -9.53
CA ALA A 196 10.49 -11.19 -9.37
C ALA A 196 10.33 -10.67 -7.94
N TYR A 197 9.20 -10.95 -7.31
CA TYR A 197 8.93 -10.57 -5.93
C TYR A 197 8.08 -11.62 -5.22
N ARG A 198 8.17 -11.62 -3.89
CA ARG A 198 7.44 -12.52 -3.01
C ARG A 198 6.61 -11.74 -2.01
N LEU A 199 5.43 -12.26 -1.71
CA LEU A 199 4.58 -11.87 -0.60
C LEU A 199 4.53 -13.01 0.40
N ALA A 200 4.54 -12.70 1.69
CA ALA A 200 4.35 -13.70 2.75
C ALA A 200 3.58 -13.12 3.95
N GLY A 201 2.82 -13.96 4.64
CA GLY A 201 1.98 -13.58 5.77
C GLY A 201 1.17 -14.77 6.29
N ALA A 202 0.44 -14.56 7.38
CA ALA A 202 -0.39 -15.62 7.98
C ALA A 202 -1.65 -15.90 7.15
N GLY A 203 -2.11 -17.15 7.17
CA GLY A 203 -3.40 -17.54 6.61
C GLY A 203 -3.51 -17.38 5.10
N TRP A 204 -2.40 -17.55 4.36
CA TRP A 204 -2.39 -17.45 2.91
C TRP A 204 -3.40 -18.41 2.26
N ARG A 205 -4.25 -17.85 1.39
CA ARG A 205 -5.19 -18.58 0.54
C ARG A 205 -5.00 -18.10 -0.90
N PRO A 206 -4.50 -18.95 -1.81
CA PRO A 206 -4.27 -18.55 -3.19
C PRO A 206 -5.60 -18.31 -3.92
N ALA A 207 -5.56 -17.39 -4.87
CA ALA A 207 -6.62 -17.15 -5.85
C ALA A 207 -5.99 -17.16 -7.26
N GLY A 208 -6.64 -16.51 -8.22
CA GLY A 208 -6.11 -16.38 -9.57
C GLY A 208 -7.17 -15.81 -10.50
N GLN A 209 -7.44 -14.51 -10.35
CA GLN A 209 -8.41 -13.82 -11.20
C GLN A 209 -7.97 -12.38 -11.48
N TRP A 210 -8.41 -11.87 -12.62
CA TRP A 210 -8.15 -10.48 -13.01
C TRP A 210 -9.21 -9.54 -12.44
N TYR A 211 -8.75 -8.48 -11.78
CA TYR A 211 -9.52 -7.28 -11.51
C TYR A 211 -9.33 -6.36 -12.70
N ARG A 212 -10.39 -6.16 -13.49
CA ARG A 212 -10.30 -5.50 -14.79
C ARG A 212 -10.72 -4.04 -14.75
N GLY A 213 -10.03 -3.22 -15.51
CA GLY A 213 -10.40 -1.82 -15.72
C GLY A 213 -10.24 -0.95 -14.47
N VAL A 214 -9.19 -1.15 -13.69
CA VAL A 214 -8.78 -0.18 -12.66
C VAL A 214 -8.48 1.14 -13.34
N TYR A 215 -9.01 2.24 -12.83
CA TYR A 215 -8.92 3.56 -13.42
C TYR A 215 -8.00 4.49 -12.63
N LEU A 216 -7.14 5.21 -13.34
CA LEU A 216 -6.13 6.11 -12.82
C LEU A 216 -6.47 7.55 -13.22
N ARG A 217 -7.32 8.21 -12.43
CA ARG A 217 -7.86 9.55 -12.75
C ARG A 217 -6.80 10.61 -13.09
N GLN A 218 -5.65 10.58 -12.44
CA GLN A 218 -4.60 11.57 -12.68
C GLN A 218 -3.81 11.28 -13.97
N GLU A 219 -3.75 10.01 -14.42
CA GLU A 219 -3.24 9.71 -15.77
C GLU A 219 -4.23 10.20 -16.83
N ALA A 220 -5.53 10.03 -16.61
CA ALA A 220 -6.57 10.52 -17.52
C ALA A 220 -6.53 12.04 -17.67
N GLU A 221 -6.37 12.78 -16.56
CA GLU A 221 -6.18 14.25 -16.56
C GLU A 221 -4.95 14.68 -17.38
N ARG A 222 -3.93 13.82 -17.47
CA ARG A 222 -2.70 14.05 -18.24
C ARG A 222 -2.78 13.55 -19.68
N GLY A 223 -3.93 13.00 -20.10
CA GLY A 223 -4.12 12.41 -21.43
C GLY A 223 -3.31 11.14 -21.67
N LEU A 224 -2.93 10.43 -20.60
CA LEU A 224 -2.16 9.20 -20.65
C LEU A 224 -3.07 7.96 -20.52
N GLY A 225 -2.51 6.79 -20.82
CA GLY A 225 -3.18 5.51 -20.57
C GLY A 225 -3.58 5.38 -19.11
N ALA A 226 -4.90 5.39 -18.86
CA ALA A 226 -5.49 5.55 -17.53
C ALA A 226 -6.14 4.28 -17.00
N THR A 227 -6.00 3.16 -17.70
CA THR A 227 -6.60 1.90 -17.28
C THR A 227 -5.58 0.79 -17.23
N GLU A 228 -5.74 -0.10 -16.25
CA GLU A 228 -4.98 -1.34 -16.18
C GLU A 228 -5.80 -2.45 -15.52
N ASP A 229 -5.37 -3.68 -15.71
CA ASP A 229 -5.89 -4.84 -14.99
C ASP A 229 -4.87 -5.28 -13.93
N LEU A 230 -5.36 -5.71 -12.76
CA LEU A 230 -4.55 -6.22 -11.66
C LEU A 230 -4.85 -7.70 -11.42
N TRP A 231 -3.84 -8.46 -11.05
CA TRP A 231 -4.00 -9.88 -10.72
C TRP A 231 -4.29 -10.05 -9.23
N PHE A 232 -5.48 -10.55 -8.88
CA PHE A 232 -5.78 -10.97 -7.53
C PHE A 232 -5.09 -12.32 -7.25
N ALA A 233 -3.96 -12.26 -6.56
CA ALA A 233 -3.11 -13.42 -6.31
C ALA A 233 -3.65 -14.34 -5.20
N GLY A 234 -4.43 -13.78 -4.28
CA GLY A 234 -4.92 -14.46 -3.09
C GLY A 234 -5.00 -13.53 -1.90
N SER A 235 -5.26 -14.09 -0.72
CA SER A 235 -5.43 -13.29 0.50
C SER A 235 -4.73 -13.89 1.70
N PHE A 236 -4.22 -13.02 2.58
CA PHE A 236 -3.78 -13.36 3.93
C PHE A 236 -4.95 -13.25 4.89
N GLY A 237 -4.91 -13.95 6.02
CA GLY A 237 -6.03 -13.96 6.96
C GLY A 237 -5.66 -14.31 8.40
N ALA A 238 -6.38 -13.71 9.34
CA ALA A 238 -6.29 -14.01 10.76
C ALA A 238 -7.61 -13.69 11.48
N GLU A 239 -7.91 -14.46 12.53
CA GLU A 239 -8.92 -14.09 13.53
C GLU A 239 -8.31 -13.10 14.52
N LEU A 240 -8.96 -11.95 14.70
CA LEU A 240 -8.60 -10.91 15.65
C LEU A 240 -9.70 -10.82 16.71
N ASP A 241 -9.55 -11.60 17.77
CA ASP A 241 -10.51 -11.73 18.86
C ASP A 241 -10.51 -10.55 19.83
N ARG A 242 -9.36 -9.88 19.99
CA ARG A 242 -9.17 -8.81 20.98
C ARG A 242 -8.23 -7.70 20.51
N PRO A 243 -8.43 -6.46 21.00
CA PRO A 243 -7.53 -5.34 20.73
C PRO A 243 -6.05 -5.66 20.98
N GLY A 244 -5.21 -5.17 20.10
CA GLY A 244 -3.76 -5.40 20.08
C GLY A 244 -3.29 -6.57 19.21
N GLN A 245 -4.19 -7.47 18.79
CA GLN A 245 -3.84 -8.53 17.83
C GLN A 245 -3.63 -7.97 16.42
N THR A 246 -2.76 -8.64 15.66
CA THR A 246 -2.28 -8.17 14.36
C THR A 246 -2.27 -9.25 13.29
N LEU A 247 -2.50 -8.84 12.05
CA LEU A 247 -2.09 -9.57 10.85
C LEU A 247 -0.90 -8.85 10.22
N GLU A 248 0.17 -9.58 9.94
CA GLU A 248 1.40 -9.07 9.33
C GLU A 248 1.56 -9.63 7.92
N VAL A 249 1.91 -8.77 6.97
CA VAL A 249 2.27 -9.15 5.59
C VAL A 249 3.62 -8.52 5.26
N ALA A 250 4.48 -9.23 4.54
CA ALA A 250 5.71 -8.71 3.98
C ALA A 250 5.73 -8.89 2.47
N ALA A 251 6.29 -7.91 1.75
CA ALA A 251 6.50 -7.95 0.32
C ALA A 251 7.95 -7.60 0.01
N TRP A 252 8.65 -8.39 -0.81
CA TRP A 252 10.04 -8.09 -1.17
C TRP A 252 10.45 -8.60 -2.55
N ALA A 253 11.42 -7.93 -3.15
CA ALA A 253 12.04 -8.32 -4.41
C ALA A 253 13.54 -8.66 -4.20
N GLY A 254 14.23 -9.05 -5.28
CA GLY A 254 15.64 -9.41 -5.24
C GLY A 254 15.83 -10.87 -4.84
N ASP A 255 16.57 -11.13 -3.74
CA ASP A 255 16.72 -12.49 -3.23
C ASP A 255 15.43 -12.94 -2.53
N LEU A 256 14.65 -13.79 -3.21
CA LEU A 256 13.33 -14.25 -2.77
C LEU A 256 13.40 -15.26 -1.62
N GLU A 257 14.56 -15.85 -1.37
CA GLU A 257 14.80 -16.78 -0.26
C GLU A 257 15.26 -16.03 1.00
N ALA A 258 15.77 -14.81 0.86
CA ALA A 258 16.12 -13.91 1.95
C ALA A 258 14.88 -13.25 2.59
N VAL A 259 14.10 -14.04 3.33
CA VAL A 259 12.88 -13.58 4.02
C VAL A 259 13.19 -12.36 4.92
N PRO A 260 12.43 -11.25 4.81
CA PRO A 260 12.65 -10.08 5.65
C PRO A 260 12.22 -10.32 7.10
N PRO A 261 12.68 -9.46 8.05
CA PRO A 261 12.16 -9.46 9.39
C PRO A 261 10.62 -9.34 9.39
N PRO A 262 9.92 -9.81 10.45
CA PRO A 262 8.48 -9.61 10.59
C PRO A 262 8.10 -8.14 10.39
N ALA A 263 6.94 -7.87 9.79
CA ALA A 263 6.49 -6.52 9.43
C ALA A 263 6.53 -5.55 10.63
N ARG A 264 6.13 -6.00 11.83
CA ARG A 264 6.21 -5.20 13.07
C ARG A 264 7.64 -4.80 13.44
N ARG A 265 8.64 -5.63 13.11
CA ARG A 265 10.06 -5.33 13.33
C ARG A 265 10.57 -4.33 12.30
N ILE A 266 10.11 -4.42 11.06
CA ILE A 266 10.41 -3.42 10.02
C ILE A 266 9.87 -2.05 10.44
N VAL A 267 8.61 -1.99 10.90
CA VAL A 267 7.97 -0.77 11.42
C VAL A 267 8.73 -0.22 12.62
N ALA A 268 9.06 -1.05 13.61
CA ALA A 268 9.81 -0.62 14.80
C ALA A 268 11.18 -0.04 14.43
N ALA A 269 11.95 -0.72 13.57
CA ALA A 269 13.26 -0.26 13.13
C ALA A 269 13.17 1.06 12.32
N ALA A 270 12.09 1.25 11.55
CA ALA A 270 11.86 2.51 10.85
C ALA A 270 11.59 3.68 11.82
N ARG A 271 10.82 3.43 12.89
CA ARG A 271 10.56 4.41 13.96
C ARG A 271 11.79 4.74 14.79
N GLU A 272 12.68 3.78 15.01
CA GLU A 272 13.95 4.01 15.67
C GLU A 272 14.87 4.88 14.82
N ARG A 273 15.01 4.55 13.52
CA ARG A 273 15.81 5.33 12.57
C ARG A 273 15.34 6.77 12.42
N ALA A 274 14.03 7.02 12.44
CA ALA A 274 13.49 8.37 12.32
C ALA A 274 13.70 9.25 13.58
N ARG A 275 14.09 8.65 14.72
CA ARG A 275 14.40 9.38 15.96
C ARG A 275 15.90 9.62 16.16
N ALA A 276 16.74 8.87 15.44
CA ALA A 276 18.20 8.96 15.49
C ALA A 276 18.70 10.14 14.63
#